data_AF-A0AAW6YLU0-F1
#
_entry.id   AF-A0AAW6YLU0-F1
#
_cell.length_a   1.000
_cell.length_b   1.000
_cell.length_c   1.000
_cell.angle_alpha   90.00
_cell.angle_beta   90.00
_cell.angle_gamma   90.00
#
_symmetry.space_group_name_H-M   'P 1'
#
loop_
_entity.id
_entity.type
_entity.pdbx_description
1 polymer ?
#
loop_
_entity_poly.entity_id
_entity_poly.type
_entity_poly.pdbx_seq_one_letter_code
_entity_poly.pdbx_strand_id
1 'polypeptide(L)'
;INGEASLTFEVKKAAKDSQYQRLVALVENSKEEPAPFVRLADRYAVPFTIIAYAIAFIAWFLSKNPVRFAEVLVVASPCPLIIAAPVA
;
A
#
# COMPACT_ATOMS: atom_id res chain seq x y z
N ILE A 1 -29.14 5.18 14.67
CA ILE A 1 -29.29 4.49 15.97
C ILE A 1 -30.40 5.22 16.71
N ASN A 2 -31.50 4.55 17.06
CA ASN A 2 -32.57 5.18 17.84
C ASN A 2 -32.15 5.23 19.32
N GLY A 3 -32.37 6.37 19.97
CA GLY A 3 -32.18 6.55 21.42
C GLY A 3 -33.39 6.07 22.22
N GLU A 4 -33.71 6.75 23.32
CA GLU A 4 -34.76 6.32 24.27
C GLU A 4 -36.22 6.47 23.76
N ALA A 5 -36.43 7.11 22.60
CA ALA A 5 -37.77 7.33 22.05
C ALA A 5 -38.14 6.30 20.98
N SER A 6 -39.41 5.84 20.99
CA SER A 6 -39.95 5.01 19.92
C SER A 6 -40.24 5.85 18.68
N LEU A 7 -39.75 5.42 17.52
CA LEU A 7 -40.05 6.04 16.24
C LEU A 7 -40.62 5.01 15.27
N THR A 8 -41.69 5.40 14.61
CA THR A 8 -42.30 4.65 13.51
C THR A 8 -41.91 5.32 12.21
N PHE A 9 -41.40 4.56 11.26
CA PHE A 9 -40.97 5.06 9.96
C PHE A 9 -41.54 4.20 8.84
N GLU A 10 -41.86 4.86 7.73
CA GLU A 10 -42.25 4.20 6.50
C GLU A 10 -41.02 3.87 5.65
N VAL A 11 -40.90 2.62 5.24
CA VAL A 11 -39.77 2.15 4.44
C VAL A 11 -39.96 2.57 2.99
N LYS A 12 -39.14 3.53 2.53
CA LYS A 12 -39.19 4.03 1.14
C LYS A 12 -38.42 3.17 0.14
N LYS A 13 -37.46 2.35 0.61
CA LYS A 13 -36.58 1.53 -0.24
C LYS A 13 -36.24 0.22 0.44
N ALA A 14 -36.09 -0.85 -0.34
CA ALA A 14 -35.62 -2.14 0.16
C ALA A 14 -34.18 -2.03 0.69
N ALA A 15 -33.79 -2.93 1.60
CA ALA A 15 -32.45 -2.92 2.21
C ALA A 15 -31.32 -2.97 1.17
N LYS A 16 -31.53 -3.72 0.08
CA LYS A 16 -30.61 -3.80 -1.07
C LYS A 16 -30.40 -2.48 -1.81
N ASP A 17 -31.40 -1.59 -1.76
CA ASP A 17 -31.41 -0.28 -2.42
C ASP A 17 -31.13 0.85 -1.42
N SER A 18 -30.68 0.49 -0.21
CA SER A 18 -30.37 1.44 0.86
C SER A 18 -29.07 2.21 0.55
N GLN A 19 -28.95 3.38 1.15
CA GLN A 19 -27.72 4.19 1.05
C GLN A 19 -26.51 3.44 1.65
N TYR A 20 -26.74 2.60 2.66
CA TYR A 20 -25.72 1.74 3.22
C TYR A 20 -25.21 0.73 2.20
N GLN A 21 -26.11 0.07 1.46
CA GLN A 21 -25.71 -0.89 0.44
C GLN A 21 -24.93 -0.23 -0.71
N ARG A 22 -25.25 1.04 -1.02
CA ARG A 22 -24.44 1.87 -1.93
C ARG A 22 -23.03 2.12 -1.41
N LEU A 23 -22.86 2.39 -0.11
CA LEU A 23 -21.53 2.54 0.50
C LEU A 23 -20.75 1.23 0.49
N VAL A 24 -21.39 0.10 0.80
CA VAL A 24 -20.77 -1.22 0.73
C VAL A 24 -20.26 -1.49 -0.69
N ALA A 25 -21.12 -1.28 -1.70
CA ALA A 25 -20.74 -1.44 -3.11
C ALA A 25 -19.60 -0.50 -3.52
N LEU A 26 -19.58 0.75 -3.03
CA LEU A 26 -18.48 1.69 -3.30
C LEU A 26 -17.16 1.18 -2.73
N VAL A 27 -17.17 0.73 -1.46
CA VAL A 27 -15.99 0.19 -0.77
C VAL A 27 -15.48 -1.08 -1.46
N GLU A 28 -16.40 -1.95 -1.91
CA GLU A 28 -16.06 -3.18 -2.61
C GLU A 28 -15.40 -2.87 -3.96
N ASN A 29 -15.97 -1.96 -4.75
CA ASN A 29 -15.38 -1.50 -6.01
C ASN A 29 -14.00 -0.85 -5.81
N SER A 30 -13.81 -0.07 -4.73
CA SER A 30 -12.52 0.54 -4.40
C SER A 30 -11.45 -0.47 -3.97
N LYS A 31 -11.83 -1.68 -3.51
CA LYS A 31 -10.88 -2.77 -3.24
C LYS A 31 -10.46 -3.50 -4.50
N GLU A 32 -11.34 -3.58 -5.50
CA GLU A 32 -11.06 -4.26 -6.77
C GLU A 32 -10.15 -3.43 -7.69
N GLU A 33 -10.22 -2.11 -7.61
CA GLU A 33 -9.29 -1.20 -8.29
C GLU A 33 -8.38 -0.45 -7.29
N PRO A 34 -7.28 -1.07 -6.82
CA PRO A 34 -6.24 -0.30 -6.16
C PRO A 34 -5.75 0.78 -7.13
N ALA A 35 -5.65 2.02 -6.66
CA ALA A 35 -5.32 3.18 -7.48
C ALA A 35 -4.10 2.88 -8.39
N PRO A 36 -4.13 3.24 -9.69
CA PRO A 36 -3.09 2.88 -10.66
C PRO A 36 -1.68 3.29 -10.20
N PHE A 37 -1.58 4.30 -9.34
CA PHE A 37 -0.33 4.83 -8.80
C PHE A 37 0.41 3.85 -7.86
N VAL A 38 -0.32 3.05 -7.07
CA VAL A 38 0.27 2.05 -6.16
C VAL A 38 1.02 0.98 -6.96
N ARG A 39 0.50 0.61 -8.14
CA ARG A 39 1.15 -0.33 -9.06
C ARG A 39 2.43 0.21 -9.69
N LEU A 40 2.61 1.53 -9.83
CA LEU A 40 3.87 2.10 -10.32
C LEU A 40 4.94 2.10 -9.23
N ALA A 41 4.62 2.56 -8.02
CA ALA A 41 5.57 2.60 -6.91
C ALA A 41 6.17 1.21 -6.62
N ASP A 42 5.32 0.19 -6.54
CA ASP A 42 5.75 -1.20 -6.31
C ASP A 42 6.58 -1.75 -7.49
N ARG A 43 6.22 -1.35 -8.72
CA ARG A 43 6.95 -1.75 -9.93
C ARG A 43 8.33 -1.10 -10.04
N TYR A 44 8.56 0.07 -9.44
CA TYR A 44 9.88 0.70 -9.37
C TYR A 44 10.73 0.22 -8.18
N ALA A 45 10.09 -0.27 -7.11
CA ALA A 45 10.80 -0.85 -5.97
C ALA A 45 11.62 -2.10 -6.36
N VAL A 46 11.07 -2.96 -7.23
CA VAL A 46 11.75 -4.18 -7.71
C VAL A 46 13.06 -3.88 -8.46
N PRO A 47 13.10 -3.07 -9.54
CA PRO A 47 14.34 -2.77 -10.25
C PRO A 47 15.33 -2.01 -9.38
N PHE A 48 14.87 -1.10 -8.51
CA PHE A 48 15.76 -0.42 -7.55
C PHE A 48 16.45 -1.41 -6.61
N THR A 49 15.70 -2.37 -6.07
CA THR A 49 16.23 -3.40 -5.16
C THR A 49 17.26 -4.27 -5.86
N ILE A 50 17.01 -4.67 -7.11
CA ILE A 50 17.96 -5.46 -7.91
C ILE A 50 19.28 -4.68 -8.11
N ILE A 51 19.19 -3.40 -8.46
CA ILE A 51 20.37 -2.54 -8.67
C ILE A 51 21.15 -2.36 -7.35
N ALA A 52 20.45 -2.12 -6.24
CA ALA A 52 21.07 -2.00 -4.92
C ALA A 52 21.84 -3.27 -4.52
N TYR A 53 21.24 -4.45 -4.72
CA TYR A 53 21.92 -5.72 -4.49
C TYR A 53 23.14 -5.89 -5.41
N ALA A 54 23.04 -5.54 -6.69
CA ALA A 54 24.18 -5.61 -7.61
C ALA A 54 25.36 -4.74 -7.11
N ILE A 55 25.09 -3.51 -6.67
CA ILE A 55 26.11 -2.62 -6.11
C ILE A 55 26.69 -3.18 -4.81
N ALA A 56 25.86 -3.76 -3.94
CA ALA A 56 26.32 -4.40 -2.71
C ALA A 56 27.25 -5.60 -2.97
N PHE A 57 26.91 -6.45 -3.94
CA PHE A 57 27.76 -7.58 -4.35
C PHE A 57 29.08 -7.09 -4.96
N ILE A 58 29.06 -6.04 -5.79
CA ILE A 58 30.27 -5.43 -6.34
C ILE A 58 31.16 -4.89 -5.21
N ALA A 59 30.59 -4.13 -4.28
CA ALA A 59 31.32 -3.59 -3.13
C ALA A 59 31.95 -4.69 -2.26
N TRP A 60 31.24 -5.80 -2.05
CA TRP A 60 31.75 -6.95 -1.34
C TRP A 60 32.90 -7.65 -2.10
N PHE A 61 32.74 -7.85 -3.40
CA PHE A 61 33.75 -8.50 -4.24
C PHE A 61 35.06 -7.71 -4.29
N LEU A 62 34.97 -6.38 -4.42
CA LEU A 62 36.16 -5.51 -4.38
C LEU A 62 36.77 -5.42 -2.98
N SER A 63 35.95 -5.34 -1.93
CA SER A 63 36.45 -5.13 -0.57
C SER A 63 36.87 -6.41 0.15
N LYS A 64 36.44 -7.59 -0.32
CA LYS A 64 36.60 -8.93 0.32
C LYS A 64 36.19 -9.00 1.80
N ASN A 65 35.46 -7.98 2.30
CA ASN A 65 35.06 -7.85 3.69
C ASN A 65 33.53 -7.82 3.79
N PRO A 66 32.89 -8.73 4.56
CA PRO A 66 31.44 -8.78 4.70
C PRO A 66 30.84 -7.53 5.36
N VAL A 67 31.62 -6.73 6.09
CA VAL A 67 31.13 -5.48 6.71
C VAL A 67 30.70 -4.46 5.66
N ARG A 68 31.45 -4.33 4.55
CA ARG A 68 31.12 -3.40 3.47
C ARG A 68 29.86 -3.76 2.70
N PHE A 69 29.51 -5.05 2.67
CA PHE A 69 28.22 -5.50 2.13
C PHE A 69 27.05 -4.99 2.99
N ALA A 70 27.17 -5.14 4.31
CA ALA A 70 26.15 -4.67 5.25
C ALA A 70 25.99 -3.14 5.21
N GLU A 71 27.08 -2.39 5.12
CA GLU A 71 27.05 -0.91 4.99
C GLU A 71 26.27 -0.45 3.75
N VAL A 72 26.49 -1.08 2.59
CA VAL A 72 25.77 -0.74 1.35
C VAL A 72 24.29 -1.09 1.45
N LEU A 73 23.94 -2.22 2.07
CA LEU A 73 22.55 -2.59 2.29
C LEU A 73 21.84 -1.64 3.26
N VAL A 74 22.49 -1.20 4.33
CA VAL A 74 21.93 -0.21 5.27
C VAL A 74 21.66 1.12 4.56
N VAL A 75 22.57 1.59 3.72
CA VAL A 75 22.36 2.80 2.91
C VAL A 75 21.25 2.62 1.88
N ALA A 76 21.14 1.43 1.29
CA ALA A 76 20.12 1.12 0.29
C ALA A 76 18.73 0.80 0.87
N SER A 77 18.61 0.73 2.21
CA SER A 77 17.35 0.42 2.90
C SER A 77 16.22 1.30 2.35
N PRO A 78 15.16 0.72 1.77
CA PRO A 78 14.08 1.47 1.14
C PRO A 78 13.16 2.14 2.18
N CYS A 79 13.61 2.33 3.42
CA CYS A 79 12.84 3.01 4.46
C CYS A 79 12.26 4.33 3.98
N PRO A 80 12.99 5.22 3.25
CA PRO A 80 12.41 6.44 2.69
C PRO A 80 11.40 6.16 1.56
N LEU A 81 11.65 5.12 0.76
CA LEU A 81 10.80 4.75 -0.38
C LEU A 81 9.42 4.24 0.06
N ILE A 82 9.38 3.51 1.18
CA ILE A 82 8.15 2.98 1.77
C ILE A 82 7.26 4.11 2.33
N ILE A 83 7.84 5.17 2.89
CA ILE A 83 7.08 6.35 3.33
C ILE A 83 6.72 7.29 2.15
N ALA A 84 7.47 7.20 1.05
CA ALA A 84 7.23 7.95 -0.18
C ALA A 84 6.16 7.32 -1.08
N ALA A 85 5.87 6.03 -0.94
CA ALA A 85 4.65 5.43 -1.48
C ALA A 85 3.47 6.08 -0.77
N PRO A 86 2.76 7.02 -1.42
CA PRO A 86 1.80 7.82 -0.71
C PRO A 86 0.64 6.91 -0.35
N VAL A 87 0.17 7.06 0.89
CA VAL A 87 -1.23 6.83 1.21
C VAL A 87 -2.01 7.89 0.41
N ALA A 88 -2.22 7.64 -0.89
CA ALA A 88 -3.00 8.46 -1.82
C ALA A 88 -3.88 7.57 -2.69
#